data_AF-A0A7C5P0K2-F1
#
_entry.id   AF-A0A7C5P0K2-F1
#
_cell.length_a   1.000
_cell.length_b   1.000
_cell.length_c   1.000
_cell.angle_alpha   90.00
_cell.angle_beta   90.00
_cell.angle_gamma   90.00
#
_symmetry.space_group_name_H-M   'P 1'
#
loop_
_entity.id
_entity.type
_entity.pdbx_description
1 polymer ?
#
loop_
_entity_poly.entity_id
_entity_poly.type
_entity_poly.pdbx_seq_one_letter_code
_entity_poly.pdbx_strand_id
1 'polypeptide(L)' 'MLEQVYLSERLDALTEKMRLAADLCEKLACEHEDHSARVKLAKLCREKRRAALLAERFQEILE' A
#
# COMPACT_ATOMS: atom_id res chain seq x y z
N MET A 1 24.22 -12.11 0.20
CA MET A 1 23.79 -11.78 1.57
C MET A 1 23.47 -10.30 1.74
N LEU A 2 24.41 -9.36 1.56
CA LEU A 2 24.14 -7.91 1.67
C LEU A 2 23.02 -7.39 0.73
N GLU A 3 22.97 -7.88 -0.51
CA GLU A 3 21.92 -7.49 -1.46
C GLU A 3 20.52 -7.97 -1.04
N GLN A 4 20.42 -9.13 -0.39
CA GLN A 4 19.15 -9.67 0.12
C GLN A 4 18.63 -8.87 1.30
N VAL A 5 19.52 -8.48 2.24
CA VAL A 5 19.16 -7.62 3.37
C VAL A 5 18.66 -6.27 2.88
N TYR A 6 19.39 -5.64 1.95
CA TYR A 6 18.97 -4.36 1.35
C TYR A 6 17.64 -4.47 0.58
N LEU A 7 17.41 -5.60 -0.10
CA LEU A 7 16.15 -5.84 -0.80
C LEU A 7 14.98 -5.98 0.19
N SER A 8 15.18 -6.69 1.31
CA SER A 8 14.19 -6.86 2.36
C SER A 8 13.82 -5.52 3.01
N GLU A 9 14.80 -4.70 3.40
CA GLU A 9 14.56 -3.36 3.97
C GLU A 9 13.78 -2.44 3.01
N ARG A 10 14.04 -2.55 1.70
CA ARG A 10 13.29 -1.79 0.69
C ARG A 10 11.86 -2.29 0.52
N LEU A 11 11.62 -3.59 0.68
CA LEU A 11 10.28 -4.16 0.66
C LEU A 11 9.49 -3.73 1.90
N ASP A 12 10.09 -3.76 3.09
CA ASP A 12 9.49 -3.23 4.31
C ASP A 12 9.06 -1.76 4.13
N ALA A 13 9.99 -0.92 3.67
CA ALA A 13 9.73 0.49 3.43
C ALA A 13 8.65 0.72 2.36
N LEU A 14 8.58 -0.13 1.34
CA LEU A 14 7.54 -0.07 0.30
C LEU A 14 6.18 -0.47 0.87
N THR A 15 6.11 -1.55 1.65
CA THR A 15 4.91 -2.04 2.33
C THR A 15 4.32 -0.94 3.22
N GLU A 16 5.16 -0.33 4.07
CA GLU A 16 4.73 0.75 4.96
C GLU A 16 4.19 1.96 4.19
N LYS A 17 4.89 2.39 3.13
CA LYS A 17 4.41 3.48 2.26
C LYS A 17 3.08 3.17 1.58
N MET A 18 2.87 1.92 1.15
CA MET A 18 1.60 1.52 0.53
C MET A 18 0.46 1.47 1.55
N ARG A 19 0.71 1.04 2.80
CA ARG A 19 -0.27 1.10 3.89
C ARG A 19 -0.64 2.54 4.22
N LEU A 20 0.33 3.43 4.43
CA LEU A 20 0.09 4.85 4.68
C LEU A 20 -0.71 5.52 3.55
N ALA A 21 -0.39 5.18 2.29
CA ALA A 21 -1.14 5.68 1.14
C ALA A 21 -2.59 5.19 1.11
N ALA A 22 -2.84 3.94 1.53
CA ALA A 22 -4.20 3.41 1.65
C ALA A 22 -4.99 4.13 2.74
N ASP A 23 -4.39 4.34 3.91
CA ASP A 23 -5.04 5.01 5.05
C ASP A 23 -5.36 6.48 4.74
N LEU A 24 -4.44 7.20 4.10
CA LEU A 24 -4.69 8.57 3.63
C LEU A 24 -5.80 8.61 2.58
N CYS A 25 -5.79 7.66 1.64
CA CYS A 25 -6.83 7.52 0.65
C CYS A 25 -8.21 7.29 1.29
N GLU A 26 -8.30 6.46 2.34
CA GLU A 26 -9.56 6.20 3.04
C GLU A 26 -10.08 7.42 3.79
N LYS A 27 -9.19 8.16 4.47
CA LYS A 27 -9.54 9.44 5.08
C LYS A 27 -10.12 10.40 4.05
N LEU A 28 -9.44 10.58 2.91
CA LEU A 28 -9.91 11.43 1.82
C LEU A 28 -11.23 10.94 1.21
N ALA A 29 -11.42 9.62 1.10
CA ALA A 29 -12.66 9.04 0.59
C ALA A 29 -13.85 9.27 1.54
N CYS A 30 -13.63 9.28 2.85
CA CYS A 30 -14.68 9.56 3.83
C CYS A 30 -15.07 11.03 3.90
N GLU A 31 -14.13 11.94 3.64
CA GLU A 31 -14.35 13.40 3.71
C GLU A 31 -14.99 13.99 2.44
N HIS A 32 -14.95 13.27 1.31
CA HIS A 32 -15.46 13.79 0.04
C HIS A 32 -16.99 13.71 -0.08
N GLU A 33 -17.64 14.84 -0.40
CA GLU A 33 -19.09 14.88 -0.61
C GLU A 33 -19.53 14.27 -1.96
N ASP A 34 -18.69 14.40 -3.00
CA ASP A 34 -18.94 13.85 -4.35
C ASP A 34 -18.86 12.32 -4.36
N HIS A 35 -19.97 11.66 -4.68
CA HIS A 35 -20.05 10.20 -4.82
C HIS A 35 -19.08 9.62 -5.85
N SER A 36 -18.88 10.28 -6.99
CA SER A 36 -17.99 9.81 -8.05
C SER A 36 -16.53 9.83 -7.60
N ALA A 37 -16.11 10.91 -6.93
CA ALA A 37 -14.79 11.03 -6.32
C ALA A 37 -14.57 9.94 -5.26
N ARG A 38 -15.55 9.70 -4.39
CA ARG A 38 -15.49 8.64 -3.38
C ARG A 38 -15.29 7.25 -3.97
N VAL A 39 -15.99 6.91 -5.05
CA VAL A 39 -15.83 5.61 -5.71
C VAL A 39 -14.43 5.43 -6.31
N LYS A 40 -13.89 6.49 -6.94
CA LYS A 40 -12.52 6.47 -7.48
C LYS A 40 -11.49 6.32 -6.38
N LEU A 41 -11.64 7.07 -5.28
CA LEU A 41 -10.76 6.97 -4.12
C LEU A 41 -10.86 5.57 -3.50
N ALA A 42 -12.07 5.04 -3.25
CA ALA A 42 -12.25 3.70 -2.71
C ALA A 42 -11.57 2.62 -3.57
N LYS A 43 -11.60 2.75 -4.91
CA LYS A 43 -10.87 1.86 -5.82
C LYS A 43 -9.35 2.00 -5.62
N LEU A 44 -8.85 3.23 -5.58
CA LEU A 44 -7.43 3.51 -5.33
C LEU A 44 -6.96 2.95 -3.98
N CYS A 45 -7.76 3.08 -2.92
CA CYS A 45 -7.40 2.57 -1.60
C CYS A 45 -7.25 1.05 -1.62
N ARG A 46 -8.14 0.33 -2.32
CA ARG A 46 -8.02 -1.13 -2.53
C ARG A 46 -6.76 -1.50 -3.30
N GLU A 47 -6.40 -0.73 -4.33
CA GLU A 47 -5.17 -0.96 -5.09
C GLU A 47 -3.93 -0.78 -4.21
N LYS A 48 -3.90 0.25 -3.34
CA LYS A 48 -2.80 0.45 -2.37
C LYS A 48 -2.70 -0.66 -1.34
N ARG A 49 -3.82 -1.12 -0.76
CA ARG A 49 -3.84 -2.29 0.13
C ARG A 49 -3.33 -3.55 -0.57
N ARG A 50 -3.73 -3.77 -1.83
CA ARG A 50 -3.27 -4.91 -2.62
C ARG A 50 -1.77 -4.85 -2.90
N ALA A 51 -1.23 -3.67 -3.16
CA ALA A 51 0.20 -3.47 -3.33
C ALA A 51 0.98 -3.74 -2.04
N ALA A 52 0.48 -3.32 -0.88
CA ALA A 52 1.07 -3.65 0.42
C ALA A 52 1.10 -5.17 0.66
N LEU A 53 -0.03 -5.85 0.43
CA LEU A 53 -0.11 -7.31 0.57
C LEU A 53 0.85 -8.04 -0.39
N LEU A 54 1.01 -7.53 -1.62
CA LEU A 54 1.95 -8.11 -2.57
C LEU A 54 3.40 -7.94 -2.11
N ALA A 55 3.75 -6.79 -1.54
CA ALA A 55 5.07 -6.54 -0.97
C ALA A 55 5.37 -7.45 0.23
N GLU A 56 4.39 -7.68 1.11
CA GLU A 56 4.47 -8.67 2.21
C GLU A 56 4.71 -10.08 1.66
N ARG A 57 4.00 -10.49 0.60
CA ARG A 57 4.22 -11.80 -0.03
C ARG A 57 5.59 -11.93 -0.68
N PHE A 58 6.12 -10.86 -1.26
CA PHE A 58 7.49 -10.89 -1.78
C PHE A 58 8.53 -11.01 -0.67
N GLN A 59 8.27 -10.42 0.49
CA GLN A 59 9.13 -10.55 1.66
C GLN A 59 9.15 -11.99 2.18
N GLU A 60 7.98 -12.63 2.31
CA GLU A 60 7.87 -14.06 2.66
C GLU A 60 8.62 -15.00 1.69
N ILE A 61 8.76 -14.61 0.42
CA ILE A 61 9.50 -15.41 -0.58
C ILE A 61 11.02 -15.24 -0.44
N LEU A 62 11.47 -14.10 0.10
CA LEU A 62 12.89 -13.77 0.24
C LEU A 62 13.49 -14.27 1.56
N GLU A 63 12.66 -14.47 2.59
CA GLU A 63 12.99 -15.11 3.87
C GLU A 63 13.16 -16.63 3.73
#